data_AF-A0A9W8G329-F1
#
_entry.id   AF-A0A9W8G329-F1
#
_cell.length_a   1.000
_cell.length_b   1.000
_cell.length_c   1.000
_cell.angle_alpha   90.00
_cell.angle_beta   90.00
_cell.angle_gamma   90.00
#
_symmetry.space_group_name_H-M   'P 1'
#
loop_
_entity.id
_entity.type
_entity.pdbx_description
1 polymer ?
#
loop_
_entity_poly.entity_id
_entity_poly.type
_entity_poly.pdbx_seq_one_letter_code
_entity_poly.pdbx_strand_id
1 'polypeptide(L)'
;MHVNGMRNIEEGRKRMLEKYAESQRILEKYSVLPGKGSDYMSTLYQITEQNTSDVHSPKQPLVLKRINDSVTEIYLPFKDNLALRENYINHYGGIRLGKVLQDLDSLAGAVAYKHASNDSGELAPIIFATAAVEHIDLKANLSPSRNYQLTGIATYVGFSSLEVFIQLRAVPESGELTNPEPNLVASFTMVGRDKHTGKASQLNPLLLEDKDQRHLVKISEQIKEHKKAAAEKTLLKHPPSAEDRLVIHQLWLEASKYQNDTCRLHADLPSDMVWLDKTKMESVTVCFPSERNVQYKIFGGHLMRLACELSFANGSVFTHSCPSYASLDDFSFKKPVNIGSILRLTSQIVYSEPENKTFQVAVFVDVIDNINNATERTNTFYFNFCCPSGKVRKVIPHIYEDMMKYLEGRHRAQTGKIISKLQNAMQK
;
A
#
# COMPACT_ATOMS: atom_id res chain seq x y z
N MET A 1 9.70 -32.70 -32.74
CA MET A 1 9.16 -32.28 -31.42
C MET A 1 9.71 -30.94 -30.93
N HIS A 2 10.99 -30.59 -31.11
CA HIS A 2 11.53 -29.28 -30.67
C HIS A 2 10.92 -28.04 -31.36
N VAL A 3 10.58 -28.12 -32.66
CA VAL A 3 10.03 -26.97 -33.41
C VAL A 3 8.62 -26.57 -32.92
N ASN A 4 7.80 -27.54 -32.51
CA ASN A 4 6.45 -27.25 -31.98
C ASN A 4 6.50 -26.67 -30.55
N GLY A 5 7.50 -27.03 -29.75
CA GLY A 5 7.71 -26.44 -28.43
C GLY A 5 8.14 -24.98 -28.48
N MET A 6 9.05 -24.62 -29.40
CA MET A 6 9.50 -23.23 -29.57
C MET A 6 8.38 -22.31 -30.08
N ARG A 7 7.56 -22.77 -31.03
CA ARG A 7 6.41 -21.98 -31.52
C ARG A 7 5.39 -21.68 -30.42
N ASN A 8 5.09 -22.65 -29.56
CA ASN A 8 4.12 -22.48 -28.47
C ASN A 8 4.63 -21.47 -27.40
N ILE A 9 5.94 -21.45 -27.14
CA ILE A 9 6.57 -20.46 -26.23
C ILE A 9 6.50 -19.04 -26.84
N GLU A 10 6.81 -18.90 -28.13
CA GLU A 10 6.73 -17.59 -28.81
C GLU A 10 5.29 -17.06 -28.90
N GLU A 11 4.31 -17.91 -29.18
CA GLU A 11 2.89 -17.55 -29.16
C GLU A 11 2.43 -17.12 -27.77
N GLY A 12 2.83 -17.85 -26.72
CA GLY A 12 2.56 -17.49 -25.33
C GLY A 12 3.14 -16.12 -24.96
N ARG A 13 4.40 -15.87 -25.33
CA ARG A 13 5.07 -14.58 -25.13
C ARG A 13 4.35 -13.44 -25.87
N LYS A 14 3.99 -13.65 -27.13
CA LYS A 14 3.27 -12.64 -27.93
C LYS A 14 1.94 -12.28 -27.27
N ARG A 15 1.15 -13.28 -26.88
CA ARG A 15 -0.12 -13.09 -26.17
C ARG A 15 0.05 -12.32 -24.85
N MET A 16 1.11 -12.60 -24.10
CA MET A 16 1.42 -11.87 -22.86
C MET A 16 1.74 -10.40 -23.11
N LEU A 17 2.49 -10.09 -24.17
CA LEU A 17 2.81 -8.70 -24.53
C LEU A 17 1.59 -7.95 -25.08
N GLU A 18 0.70 -8.62 -25.82
CA GLU A 18 -0.58 -8.05 -26.27
C GLU A 18 -1.48 -7.69 -25.08
N LYS A 19 -1.64 -8.63 -24.13
CA LYS A 19 -2.36 -8.39 -22.87
C LYS A 19 -1.76 -7.25 -22.05
N TYR A 20 -0.44 -7.16 -21.99
CA TYR A 20 0.25 -6.04 -21.35
C TYR A 20 -0.10 -4.71 -22.05
N ALA A 21 0.01 -4.63 -23.37
CA ALA A 21 -0.32 -3.42 -24.12
C ALA A 21 -1.80 -3.01 -23.95
N GLU A 22 -2.72 -3.97 -23.94
CA GLU A 22 -4.14 -3.73 -23.67
C GLU A 22 -4.34 -3.16 -22.26
N SER A 23 -3.70 -3.74 -21.25
CA SER A 23 -3.80 -3.22 -19.87
C SER A 23 -3.27 -1.79 -19.73
N GLN A 24 -2.22 -1.42 -20.47
CA GLN A 24 -1.72 -0.04 -20.47
C GLN A 24 -2.75 0.94 -21.06
N ARG A 25 -3.49 0.55 -22.11
CA ARG A 25 -4.57 1.37 -22.67
C ARG A 25 -5.72 1.56 -21.68
N ILE A 26 -6.05 0.53 -20.91
CA ILE A 26 -7.08 0.61 -19.86
C ILE A 26 -6.64 1.58 -18.77
N LEU A 27 -5.38 1.50 -18.31
CA LEU A 27 -4.81 2.42 -17.33
C LEU A 27 -4.70 3.86 -17.84
N GLU A 28 -4.47 4.05 -19.13
CA GLU A 28 -4.46 5.38 -19.77
C GLU A 28 -5.89 5.95 -19.86
N LYS A 29 -6.90 5.12 -20.21
CA LYS A 29 -8.31 5.53 -20.25
C LYS A 29 -8.86 5.89 -18.86
N TYR A 30 -8.51 5.09 -17.85
CA TYR A 30 -9.02 5.18 -16.49
C TYR A 30 -7.93 5.65 -15.51
N SER A 31 -7.15 6.67 -15.91
CA SER A 31 -5.96 7.06 -15.16
C SER A 31 -6.24 7.96 -13.97
N VAL A 32 -5.60 7.64 -12.85
CA VAL A 32 -5.41 8.55 -11.70
C VAL A 32 -4.17 9.43 -11.85
N LEU A 33 -3.34 9.16 -12.86
CA LEU A 33 -2.12 9.90 -13.15
C LEU A 33 -2.34 10.86 -14.34
N PRO A 34 -1.58 11.96 -14.43
CA PRO A 34 -1.64 12.85 -15.57
C PRO A 34 -1.28 12.12 -16.88
N GLY A 35 -2.00 12.45 -17.97
CA GLY A 35 -1.70 11.90 -19.30
C GLY A 35 -0.31 12.28 -19.81
N LYS A 36 0.25 11.45 -20.69
CA LYS A 36 1.52 11.74 -21.40
C LYS A 36 1.38 13.05 -22.18
N GLY A 37 2.31 13.99 -21.94
CA GLY A 37 2.27 15.32 -22.55
C GLY A 37 1.38 16.34 -21.83
N SER A 38 0.83 16.01 -20.65
CA SER A 38 0.15 17.00 -19.81
C SER A 38 1.12 18.10 -19.37
N ASP A 39 0.89 19.31 -19.87
CA ASP A 39 1.68 20.47 -19.47
C ASP A 39 1.16 21.00 -18.13
N TYR A 40 1.99 20.82 -17.11
CA TYR A 40 1.72 21.33 -15.78
C TYR A 40 1.60 22.85 -15.77
N MET A 41 2.41 23.56 -16.57
CA MET A 41 2.45 25.03 -16.57
C MET A 41 1.17 25.63 -17.13
N SER A 42 0.73 25.21 -18.33
CA SER A 42 -0.55 25.67 -18.89
C SER A 42 -1.73 25.38 -17.98
N THR A 43 -1.75 24.22 -17.32
CA THR A 43 -2.86 23.91 -16.40
C THR A 43 -2.81 24.73 -15.12
N LEU A 44 -1.61 25.07 -14.63
CA LEU A 44 -1.45 25.98 -13.49
C LEU A 44 -2.01 27.37 -13.81
N TYR A 45 -1.70 27.90 -15.00
CA TYR A 45 -2.24 29.18 -15.48
C TYR A 45 -3.78 29.15 -15.56
N GLN A 46 -4.36 28.07 -16.08
CA GLN A 46 -5.82 27.90 -16.12
C GLN A 46 -6.46 27.81 -14.74
N ILE A 47 -5.82 27.11 -13.78
CA ILE A 47 -6.30 27.04 -12.39
C ILE A 47 -6.25 28.42 -11.72
N THR A 48 -5.24 29.25 -12.02
CA THR A 48 -5.18 30.62 -11.50
C THR A 48 -6.20 31.57 -12.13
N GLU A 49 -6.64 31.30 -13.36
CA GLU A 49 -7.62 32.13 -14.09
C GLU A 49 -9.10 31.70 -13.86
N GLN A 50 -9.37 30.44 -13.54
CA GLN A 50 -10.74 29.91 -13.36
C GLN A 50 -11.19 29.84 -11.89
N ASN A 51 -11.30 31.01 -11.22
CA ASN A 51 -11.93 31.11 -9.90
C ASN A 51 -13.37 31.66 -9.92
N THR A 52 -14.01 31.81 -11.07
CA THR A 52 -15.39 32.31 -11.15
C THR A 52 -16.17 31.70 -12.31
N SER A 53 -16.79 30.54 -12.08
CA SER A 53 -18.07 30.16 -12.70
C SER A 53 -18.58 28.84 -12.11
N ASP A 54 -19.71 28.89 -11.42
CA ASP A 54 -20.48 27.71 -10.97
C ASP A 54 -21.07 27.02 -12.21
N VAL A 55 -20.28 26.20 -12.90
CA VAL A 55 -20.76 25.38 -14.01
C VAL A 55 -21.46 24.17 -13.40
N HIS A 56 -22.78 24.26 -13.27
CA HIS A 56 -23.60 23.14 -12.86
C HIS A 56 -23.68 22.14 -14.03
N SER A 57 -22.70 21.23 -14.13
CA SER A 57 -22.79 20.11 -15.07
C SER A 57 -23.98 19.21 -14.66
N PRO A 58 -24.84 18.79 -15.60
CA PRO A 58 -25.91 17.86 -15.28
C PRO A 58 -25.31 16.57 -14.73
N LYS A 59 -25.83 16.12 -13.57
CA LYS A 59 -25.41 14.86 -12.97
C LYS A 59 -25.74 13.72 -13.94
N GLN A 60 -24.74 12.94 -14.32
CA GLN A 60 -24.98 11.73 -15.10
C GLN A 60 -25.93 10.80 -14.31
N PRO A 61 -26.90 10.16 -14.98
CA PRO A 61 -27.79 9.21 -14.32
C PRO A 61 -26.97 8.03 -13.79
N LEU A 62 -27.29 7.59 -12.58
CA LEU A 62 -26.65 6.43 -11.96
C LEU A 62 -27.08 5.16 -12.68
N VAL A 63 -26.11 4.28 -12.91
CA VAL A 63 -26.35 2.96 -13.51
C VAL A 63 -26.10 1.89 -12.46
N LEU A 64 -27.00 0.91 -12.38
CA LEU A 64 -26.79 -0.26 -11.53
C LEU A 64 -25.69 -1.14 -12.14
N LYS A 65 -24.57 -1.29 -11.42
CA LYS A 65 -23.41 -2.06 -11.88
C LYS A 65 -23.30 -3.39 -11.15
N ARG A 66 -22.82 -4.41 -11.84
CA ARG A 66 -22.36 -5.68 -11.27
C ARG A 66 -20.87 -5.61 -10.96
N ILE A 67 -20.38 -6.54 -10.14
CA ILE A 67 -18.94 -6.69 -9.87
C ILE A 67 -18.15 -6.83 -11.18
N ASN A 68 -18.66 -7.66 -12.11
CA ASN A 68 -18.01 -7.93 -13.40
C ASN A 68 -17.85 -6.69 -14.28
N ASP A 69 -18.70 -5.68 -14.13
CA ASP A 69 -18.62 -4.45 -14.93
C ASP A 69 -17.38 -3.61 -14.57
N SER A 70 -16.81 -3.84 -13.39
CA SER A 70 -15.67 -3.08 -12.84
C SER A 70 -14.35 -3.85 -12.86
N VAL A 71 -14.39 -5.15 -13.22
CA VAL A 71 -13.20 -6.01 -13.28
C VAL A 71 -12.16 -5.37 -14.18
N THR A 72 -10.96 -5.19 -13.65
CA THR A 72 -9.84 -4.61 -14.40
C THR A 72 -8.61 -5.47 -14.18
N GLU A 73 -7.92 -5.79 -15.28
CA GLU A 73 -6.73 -6.62 -15.27
C GLU A 73 -5.50 -5.86 -15.76
N ILE A 74 -4.38 -6.05 -15.08
CA ILE A 74 -3.07 -5.55 -15.50
C ILE A 74 -2.10 -6.72 -15.54
N TYR A 75 -1.22 -6.71 -16.53
CA TYR A 75 -0.19 -7.73 -16.66
C TYR A 75 1.18 -7.12 -16.38
N LEU A 76 2.02 -7.86 -15.66
CA LEU A 76 3.41 -7.53 -15.36
C LEU A 76 4.29 -8.62 -16.00
N PRO A 77 4.60 -8.51 -17.30
CA PRO A 77 5.34 -9.54 -18.02
C PRO A 77 6.84 -9.48 -17.72
N PHE A 78 7.26 -9.63 -16.46
CA PHE A 78 8.69 -9.51 -16.11
C PHE A 78 9.52 -10.54 -16.88
N LYS A 79 9.06 -11.77 -17.06
CA LYS A 79 9.75 -12.81 -17.82
C LYS A 79 9.99 -12.39 -19.28
N ASP A 80 9.00 -11.78 -19.91
CA ASP A 80 8.96 -11.56 -21.36
C ASP A 80 9.35 -10.14 -21.82
N ASN A 81 9.34 -9.17 -20.90
CA ASN A 81 9.69 -7.77 -21.14
C ASN A 81 10.84 -7.34 -20.20
N LEU A 82 12.06 -7.43 -20.72
CA LEU A 82 13.28 -7.10 -19.96
C LEU A 82 13.38 -5.61 -19.60
N ALA A 83 12.92 -4.72 -20.49
CA ALA A 83 12.92 -3.29 -20.22
C ALA A 83 11.97 -2.93 -19.07
N LEU A 84 10.80 -3.59 -19.01
CA LEU A 84 9.91 -3.46 -17.86
C LEU A 84 10.56 -4.04 -16.61
N ARG A 85 11.12 -5.25 -16.68
CA ARG A 85 11.77 -5.93 -15.55
C ARG A 85 12.84 -5.06 -14.89
N GLU A 86 13.67 -4.38 -15.68
CA GLU A 86 14.74 -3.52 -15.16
C GLU A 86 14.22 -2.44 -14.18
N ASN A 87 13.02 -1.90 -14.45
CA ASN A 87 12.40 -0.92 -13.58
C ASN A 87 11.89 -1.51 -12.25
N TYR A 88 11.73 -2.84 -12.17
CA TYR A 88 11.10 -3.56 -11.06
C TYR A 88 12.06 -4.47 -10.29
N ILE A 89 13.32 -4.63 -10.70
CA ILE A 89 14.28 -5.45 -9.96
C ILE A 89 15.11 -4.60 -8.98
N ASN A 90 15.52 -5.23 -7.89
CA ASN A 90 16.51 -4.68 -6.96
C ASN A 90 17.88 -5.35 -7.19
N HIS A 91 18.92 -4.84 -6.52
CA HIS A 91 20.28 -5.35 -6.61
C HIS A 91 20.48 -6.76 -6.02
N TYR A 92 19.49 -7.28 -5.28
CA TYR A 92 19.48 -8.67 -4.79
C TYR A 92 18.78 -9.64 -5.76
N GLY A 93 18.32 -9.18 -6.93
CA GLY A 93 17.60 -10.01 -7.90
C GLY A 93 16.14 -10.31 -7.51
N GLY A 94 15.59 -9.58 -6.53
CA GLY A 94 14.18 -9.63 -6.15
C GLY A 94 13.37 -8.51 -6.80
N ILE A 95 12.03 -8.61 -6.72
CA ILE A 95 11.13 -7.54 -7.17
C ILE A 95 11.06 -6.40 -6.13
N ARG A 96 11.12 -5.17 -6.61
CA ARG A 96 10.87 -3.93 -5.86
C ARG A 96 9.40 -3.83 -5.50
N LEU A 97 9.02 -4.32 -4.32
CA LEU A 97 7.62 -4.28 -3.87
C LEU A 97 7.02 -2.87 -3.91
N GLY A 98 7.81 -1.82 -3.61
CA GLY A 98 7.34 -0.43 -3.69
C GLY A 98 6.79 -0.03 -5.07
N LYS A 99 7.36 -0.57 -6.17
CA LYS A 99 6.83 -0.36 -7.52
C LYS A 99 5.51 -1.10 -7.73
N VAL A 100 5.37 -2.31 -7.18
CA VAL A 100 4.11 -3.06 -7.22
C VAL A 100 3.03 -2.34 -6.41
N LEU A 101 3.34 -1.80 -5.22
CA LEU A 101 2.39 -1.01 -4.43
C LEU A 101 1.87 0.22 -5.21
N GLN A 102 2.74 0.86 -5.99
CA GLN A 102 2.36 1.96 -6.87
C GLN A 102 1.37 1.53 -7.97
N ASP A 103 1.57 0.33 -8.53
CA ASP A 103 0.67 -0.24 -9.54
C ASP A 103 -0.68 -0.67 -8.93
N LEU A 104 -0.69 -1.19 -7.69
CA LEU A 104 -1.91 -1.51 -6.96
C LEU A 104 -2.80 -0.27 -6.78
N ASP A 105 -2.22 0.86 -6.38
CA ASP A 105 -2.95 2.12 -6.23
C ASP A 105 -3.51 2.65 -7.56
N SER A 106 -2.72 2.49 -8.63
CA SER A 106 -3.14 2.87 -9.98
C SER A 106 -4.29 1.99 -10.48
N LEU A 107 -4.24 0.68 -10.21
CA LEU A 107 -5.31 -0.26 -10.52
C LEU A 107 -6.57 0.03 -9.70
N ALA A 108 -6.45 0.34 -8.41
CA ALA A 108 -7.59 0.70 -7.57
C ALA A 108 -8.32 1.92 -8.14
N GLY A 109 -7.56 2.93 -8.57
CA GLY A 109 -8.08 4.07 -9.32
C GLY A 109 -8.78 3.70 -10.62
N ALA A 110 -8.18 2.84 -11.43
CA ALA A 110 -8.76 2.41 -12.71
C ALA A 110 -10.08 1.65 -12.53
N VAL A 111 -10.15 0.74 -11.55
CA VAL A 111 -11.40 0.05 -11.18
C VAL A 111 -12.47 1.06 -10.76
N ALA A 112 -12.10 2.06 -9.95
CA ALA A 112 -13.04 3.08 -9.49
C ALA A 112 -13.61 3.93 -10.62
N TYR A 113 -12.76 4.39 -11.54
CA TYR A 113 -13.21 5.12 -12.72
C TYR A 113 -14.05 4.26 -13.65
N LYS A 114 -13.66 2.99 -13.87
CA LYS A 114 -14.44 2.05 -14.68
C LYS A 114 -15.82 1.81 -14.06
N HIS A 115 -15.89 1.61 -12.74
CA HIS A 115 -17.14 1.45 -12.01
C HIS A 115 -18.05 2.68 -12.14
N ALA A 116 -17.48 3.88 -12.04
CA ALA A 116 -18.21 5.14 -12.16
C ALA A 116 -18.62 5.49 -13.60
N SER A 117 -18.10 4.78 -14.61
CA SER A 117 -18.43 5.06 -16.01
C SER A 117 -19.82 4.58 -16.40
N ASN A 118 -20.44 5.27 -17.37
CA ASN A 118 -21.73 4.85 -17.93
C ASN A 118 -21.57 3.59 -18.81
N ASP A 119 -22.66 3.10 -19.41
CA ASP A 119 -22.61 1.87 -20.22
C ASP A 119 -21.84 2.03 -21.54
N SER A 120 -21.65 3.27 -22.00
CA SER A 120 -20.77 3.61 -23.12
C SER A 120 -19.30 3.76 -22.68
N GLY A 121 -19.02 3.64 -21.38
CA GLY A 121 -17.69 3.77 -20.80
C GLY A 121 -17.17 5.21 -20.74
N GLU A 122 -18.06 6.21 -20.80
CA GLU A 122 -17.75 7.61 -20.57
C GLU A 122 -17.64 7.89 -19.07
N LEU A 123 -16.69 8.76 -18.71
CA LEU A 123 -16.41 9.09 -17.33
C LEU A 123 -17.39 10.14 -16.80
N ALA A 124 -17.94 9.89 -15.64
CA ALA A 124 -18.59 10.92 -14.83
C ALA A 124 -17.58 12.02 -14.47
N PRO A 125 -18.03 13.27 -14.19
CA PRO A 125 -17.18 14.35 -13.70
C PRO A 125 -16.78 14.12 -12.23
N ILE A 126 -16.20 12.96 -11.94
CA ILE A 126 -15.77 12.49 -10.63
C ILE A 126 -14.25 12.34 -10.67
N ILE A 127 -13.59 12.70 -9.59
CA ILE A 127 -12.18 12.39 -9.36
C ILE A 127 -12.05 11.47 -8.16
N PHE A 128 -11.26 10.42 -8.32
CA PHE A 128 -10.97 9.48 -7.26
C PHE A 128 -9.67 9.82 -6.55
N ALA A 129 -9.69 9.66 -5.23
CA ALA A 129 -8.52 9.66 -4.38
C ALA A 129 -8.49 8.38 -3.54
N THR A 130 -7.30 7.88 -3.26
CA THR A 130 -7.12 6.77 -2.32
C THR A 130 -7.27 7.32 -0.90
N ALA A 131 -8.27 6.85 -0.16
CA ALA A 131 -8.52 7.28 1.20
C ALA A 131 -7.84 6.39 2.23
N ALA A 132 -7.87 5.08 2.00
CA ALA A 132 -7.27 4.09 2.88
C ALA A 132 -6.84 2.86 2.10
N VAL A 133 -5.86 2.15 2.66
CA VAL A 133 -5.43 0.85 2.18
C VAL A 133 -5.54 -0.10 3.36
N GLU A 134 -6.22 -1.21 3.13
CA GLU A 134 -6.36 -2.27 4.11
C GLU A 134 -5.06 -3.07 4.20
N HIS A 135 -5.03 -4.10 5.04
CA HIS A 135 -3.87 -4.99 5.17
C HIS A 135 -3.50 -5.59 3.80
N ILE A 136 -2.24 -5.50 3.41
CA ILE A 136 -1.70 -6.13 2.21
C ILE A 136 -0.86 -7.33 2.63
N ASP A 137 -1.26 -8.52 2.21
CA ASP A 137 -0.52 -9.76 2.47
C ASP A 137 0.34 -10.12 1.25
N LEU A 138 1.65 -10.31 1.44
CA LEU A 138 2.53 -10.98 0.48
C LEU A 138 2.68 -12.45 0.89
N LYS A 139 1.84 -13.31 0.30
CA LYS A 139 1.79 -14.74 0.61
C LYS A 139 2.95 -15.53 0.03
N ALA A 140 3.44 -15.10 -1.12
CA ALA A 140 4.55 -15.73 -1.80
C ALA A 140 5.41 -14.68 -2.49
N ASN A 141 6.73 -14.77 -2.30
CA ASN A 141 7.69 -13.86 -2.90
C ASN A 141 7.54 -13.79 -4.43
N LEU A 142 7.66 -12.57 -4.96
CA LEU A 142 7.63 -12.33 -6.40
C LEU A 142 9.01 -12.57 -7.00
N SER A 143 9.05 -13.22 -8.17
CA SER A 143 10.27 -13.54 -8.90
C SER A 143 10.33 -12.76 -10.22
N PRO A 144 11.48 -12.15 -10.57
CA PRO A 144 11.64 -11.50 -11.87
C PRO A 144 11.63 -12.47 -13.06
N SER A 145 11.75 -13.78 -12.81
CA SER A 145 11.68 -14.81 -13.83
C SER A 145 10.25 -15.24 -14.21
N ARG A 146 9.23 -14.65 -13.59
CA ARG A 146 7.81 -14.99 -13.82
C ARG A 146 7.00 -13.79 -14.29
N ASN A 147 5.92 -14.07 -14.99
CA ASN A 147 4.92 -13.06 -15.32
C ASN A 147 3.82 -13.06 -14.27
N TYR A 148 3.23 -11.90 -14.03
CA TYR A 148 2.14 -11.74 -13.07
C TYR A 148 0.92 -11.07 -13.70
N GLN A 149 -0.24 -11.37 -13.14
CA GLN A 149 -1.52 -10.74 -13.44
C GLN A 149 -2.05 -10.14 -12.14
N LEU A 150 -2.44 -8.87 -12.24
CA LEU A 150 -3.16 -8.13 -11.23
C LEU A 150 -4.62 -8.03 -11.65
N THR A 151 -5.54 -8.44 -10.79
CA THR A 151 -6.99 -8.34 -11.03
C THR A 151 -7.62 -7.56 -9.90
N GLY A 152 -8.30 -6.47 -10.25
CA GLY A 152 -9.02 -5.61 -9.31
C GLY A 152 -10.52 -5.67 -9.54
N ILE A 153 -11.29 -5.76 -8.46
CA ILE A 153 -12.77 -5.81 -8.47
C ILE A 153 -13.38 -4.87 -7.44
N ALA A 154 -14.52 -4.29 -7.75
CA ALA A 154 -15.33 -3.53 -6.81
C ALA A 154 -16.11 -4.50 -5.91
N THR A 155 -15.81 -4.54 -4.61
CA THR A 155 -16.49 -5.45 -3.66
C THR A 155 -17.60 -4.77 -2.88
N TYR A 156 -17.46 -3.47 -2.59
CA TYR A 156 -18.44 -2.72 -1.83
C TYR A 156 -18.53 -1.28 -2.32
N VAL A 157 -19.74 -0.74 -2.46
CA VAL A 157 -19.98 0.66 -2.84
C VAL A 157 -20.86 1.33 -1.80
N GLY A 158 -20.35 2.41 -1.21
CA GLY A 158 -21.11 3.33 -0.36
C GLY A 158 -21.68 4.50 -1.17
N PHE A 159 -22.00 5.61 -0.50
CA PHE A 159 -22.48 6.80 -1.19
C PHE A 159 -21.44 7.39 -2.15
N SER A 160 -20.25 7.70 -1.62
CA SER A 160 -19.12 8.29 -2.38
C SER A 160 -17.83 7.50 -2.24
N SER A 161 -17.88 6.34 -1.59
CA SER A 161 -16.73 5.47 -1.36
C SER A 161 -16.91 4.13 -2.08
N LEU A 162 -15.80 3.56 -2.51
CA LEU A 162 -15.74 2.27 -3.18
C LEU A 162 -14.58 1.47 -2.60
N GLU A 163 -14.84 0.22 -2.25
CA GLU A 163 -13.81 -0.75 -1.88
C GLU A 163 -13.42 -1.58 -3.10
N VAL A 164 -12.12 -1.60 -3.37
CA VAL A 164 -11.51 -2.35 -4.46
C VAL A 164 -10.63 -3.44 -3.90
N PHE A 165 -11.00 -4.70 -4.13
CA PHE A 165 -10.17 -5.84 -3.80
C PHE A 165 -9.26 -6.19 -4.98
N ILE A 166 -7.99 -6.37 -4.72
CA ILE A 166 -6.96 -6.64 -5.71
C ILE A 166 -6.22 -7.92 -5.36
N GLN A 167 -6.03 -8.78 -6.35
CA GLN A 167 -5.20 -9.98 -6.26
C GLN A 167 -4.08 -9.91 -7.29
N LEU A 168 -2.88 -10.32 -6.89
CA LEU A 168 -1.75 -10.56 -7.78
C LEU A 168 -1.48 -12.06 -7.83
N ARG A 169 -1.51 -12.64 -9.03
CA ARG A 169 -1.25 -14.07 -9.29
C ARG A 169 -0.12 -14.23 -10.30
N ALA A 170 0.72 -15.24 -10.10
CA ALA A 170 1.63 -15.69 -11.15
C ALA A 170 0.81 -16.20 -12.34
N VAL A 171 1.20 -15.85 -13.56
CA VAL A 171 0.61 -16.45 -14.76
C VAL A 171 1.20 -17.84 -14.93
N PRO A 172 0.37 -18.91 -14.96
CA PRO A 172 0.87 -20.28 -15.07
C PRO A 172 1.65 -20.51 -16.36
N GLU A 173 2.77 -21.22 -16.25
CA GLU A 173 3.48 -21.75 -17.41
C GLU A 173 2.85 -23.06 -17.91
N SER A 174 3.22 -23.50 -19.12
CA SER A 174 2.70 -24.72 -19.74
C SER A 174 2.94 -25.94 -18.82
N GLY A 175 1.87 -26.47 -18.22
CA GLY A 175 1.93 -27.61 -17.29
C GLY A 175 1.85 -27.25 -15.80
N GLU A 176 1.75 -25.97 -15.44
CA GLU A 176 1.44 -25.52 -14.08
C GLU A 176 -0.08 -25.51 -13.80
N LEU A 177 -0.47 -25.47 -12.52
CA LEU A 177 -1.86 -25.33 -12.08
C LEU A 177 -2.53 -24.14 -12.78
N THR A 178 -3.72 -24.36 -13.34
CA THR A 178 -4.49 -23.33 -14.06
C THR A 178 -4.99 -22.19 -13.17
N ASN A 179 -5.01 -22.37 -11.85
CA ASN A 179 -5.41 -21.36 -10.86
C ASN A 179 -4.45 -21.35 -9.65
N PRO A 180 -3.28 -20.69 -9.76
CA PRO A 180 -2.34 -20.59 -8.64
C PRO A 180 -2.94 -19.68 -7.56
N GLU A 181 -2.69 -20.03 -6.29
CA GLU A 181 -2.97 -19.15 -5.15
C GLU A 181 -2.36 -17.75 -5.37
N PRO A 182 -3.03 -16.67 -4.94
CA PRO A 182 -2.50 -15.33 -5.13
C PRO A 182 -1.21 -15.13 -4.34
N ASN A 183 -0.21 -14.55 -5.00
CA ASN A 183 1.03 -14.13 -4.37
C ASN A 183 0.81 -12.95 -3.43
N LEU A 184 -0.10 -12.04 -3.79
CA LEU A 184 -0.45 -10.88 -2.98
C LEU A 184 -1.94 -10.59 -3.04
N VAL A 185 -2.51 -10.16 -1.92
CA VAL A 185 -3.87 -9.62 -1.85
C VAL A 185 -3.91 -8.30 -1.11
N ALA A 186 -4.76 -7.40 -1.56
CA ALA A 186 -4.92 -6.07 -0.99
C ALA A 186 -6.37 -5.59 -1.16
N SER A 187 -6.83 -4.71 -0.27
CA SER A 187 -8.05 -3.93 -0.47
C SER A 187 -7.73 -2.44 -0.36
N PHE A 188 -8.33 -1.64 -1.24
CA PHE A 188 -8.19 -0.20 -1.30
C PHE A 188 -9.56 0.44 -1.12
N THR A 189 -9.64 1.49 -0.30
CA THR A 189 -10.82 2.34 -0.22
C THR A 189 -10.58 3.61 -1.04
N MET A 190 -11.34 3.75 -2.12
CA MET A 190 -11.35 4.91 -3.00
C MET A 190 -12.51 5.83 -2.64
N VAL A 191 -12.32 7.15 -2.76
CA VAL A 191 -13.37 8.15 -2.56
C VAL A 191 -13.56 9.00 -3.80
N GLY A 192 -14.80 9.07 -4.29
CA GLY A 192 -15.22 9.86 -5.43
C GLY A 192 -15.66 11.26 -5.00
N ARG A 193 -15.06 12.28 -5.62
CA ARG A 193 -15.41 13.68 -5.43
C ARG A 193 -15.80 14.30 -6.76
N ASP A 194 -16.80 15.15 -6.75
CA ASP A 194 -17.19 15.92 -7.92
C ASP A 194 -16.01 16.81 -8.36
N LYS A 195 -15.70 16.76 -9.67
CA LYS A 195 -14.51 17.39 -10.27
C LYS A 195 -14.50 18.91 -10.11
N HIS A 196 -15.68 19.54 -10.07
CA HIS A 196 -15.82 20.99 -10.06
C HIS A 196 -15.98 21.51 -8.63
N THR A 197 -16.83 20.86 -7.83
CA THR A 197 -17.18 21.32 -6.48
C THR A 197 -16.29 20.72 -5.38
N GLY A 198 -15.57 19.63 -5.65
CA GLY A 198 -14.76 18.90 -4.66
C GLY A 198 -15.57 18.17 -3.58
N LYS A 199 -16.91 18.26 -3.62
CA LYS A 199 -17.83 17.59 -2.68
C LYS A 199 -17.94 16.10 -2.99
N ALA A 200 -18.40 15.33 -2.02
CA ALA A 200 -18.69 13.90 -2.20
C ALA A 200 -19.68 13.70 -3.36
N SER A 201 -19.32 12.85 -4.33
CA SER A 201 -20.18 12.53 -5.47
C SER A 201 -20.75 11.13 -5.32
N GLN A 202 -22.02 10.96 -5.70
CA GLN A 202 -22.70 9.68 -5.59
C GLN A 202 -22.17 8.70 -6.64
N LEU A 203 -21.86 7.48 -6.22
CA LEU A 203 -21.39 6.41 -7.10
C LEU A 203 -22.54 5.54 -7.61
N ASN A 204 -22.27 4.85 -8.71
CA ASN A 204 -23.15 3.82 -9.26
C ASN A 204 -23.42 2.73 -8.20
N PRO A 205 -24.67 2.35 -7.93
CA PRO A 205 -24.94 1.29 -6.96
C PRO A 205 -24.44 -0.08 -7.46
N LEU A 206 -23.98 -0.91 -6.52
CA LEU A 206 -23.50 -2.27 -6.80
C LEU A 206 -24.60 -3.30 -6.54
N LEU A 207 -24.92 -4.11 -7.56
CA LEU A 207 -25.80 -5.27 -7.46
C LEU A 207 -25.00 -6.52 -7.08
N LEU A 208 -25.41 -7.18 -5.99
CA LEU A 208 -24.87 -8.46 -5.54
C LEU A 208 -25.81 -9.59 -5.95
N GLU A 209 -25.42 -10.35 -6.97
CA GLU A 209 -26.23 -11.41 -7.57
C GLU A 209 -26.03 -12.75 -6.86
N ASP A 210 -24.79 -13.08 -6.50
CA ASP A 210 -24.40 -14.40 -6.01
C ASP A 210 -24.18 -14.47 -4.48
N LYS A 211 -24.31 -15.66 -3.90
CA LYS A 211 -23.96 -15.95 -2.51
C LYS A 211 -22.48 -15.68 -2.23
N ASP A 212 -21.60 -16.02 -3.18
CA ASP A 212 -20.16 -15.81 -3.04
C ASP A 212 -19.82 -14.31 -2.97
N GLN A 213 -20.49 -13.49 -3.79
CA GLN A 213 -20.34 -12.03 -3.77
C GLN A 213 -20.81 -11.45 -2.43
N ARG A 214 -21.91 -11.95 -1.87
CA ARG A 214 -22.39 -11.55 -0.54
C ARG A 214 -21.42 -12.00 0.57
N HIS A 215 -20.76 -13.13 0.39
CA HIS A 215 -19.75 -13.61 1.33
C HIS A 215 -18.54 -12.68 1.37
N LEU A 216 -18.05 -12.22 0.21
CA LEU A 216 -16.96 -11.25 0.12
C LEU A 216 -17.29 -9.94 0.86
N VAL A 217 -18.50 -9.42 0.68
CA VAL A 217 -18.96 -8.21 1.38
C VAL A 217 -18.99 -8.43 2.89
N LYS A 218 -19.53 -9.56 3.35
CA LYS A 218 -19.59 -9.90 4.77
C LYS A 218 -18.20 -9.98 5.42
N ILE A 219 -17.22 -10.56 4.73
CA ILE A 219 -15.84 -10.60 5.24
C ILE A 219 -15.26 -9.17 5.33
N SER A 220 -15.52 -8.34 4.32
CA SER A 220 -15.08 -6.94 4.29
C SER A 220 -15.69 -6.13 5.46
N GLU A 221 -16.96 -6.37 5.79
CA GLU A 221 -17.63 -5.81 6.96
C GLU A 221 -16.99 -6.25 8.28
N GLN A 222 -16.70 -7.55 8.44
CA GLN A 222 -16.01 -8.06 9.62
C GLN A 222 -14.62 -7.44 9.82
N ILE A 223 -13.87 -7.26 8.73
CA ILE A 223 -12.56 -6.58 8.77
C ILE A 223 -12.73 -5.14 9.27
N LYS A 224 -13.74 -4.41 8.78
CA LYS A 224 -14.06 -3.04 9.22
C LYS A 224 -14.44 -2.99 10.70
N GLU A 225 -15.24 -3.94 11.19
CA GLU A 225 -15.60 -4.03 12.61
C GLU A 225 -14.37 -4.26 13.50
N HIS A 226 -13.50 -5.21 13.13
CA HIS A 226 -12.25 -5.46 13.84
C HIS A 226 -11.35 -4.22 13.90
N LYS A 227 -11.26 -3.47 12.80
CA LYS A 227 -10.49 -2.21 12.74
C LYS A 227 -11.08 -1.13 13.62
N LYS A 228 -12.40 -0.96 13.59
CA LYS A 228 -13.08 0.01 14.45
C LYS A 228 -12.81 -0.31 15.92
N ALA A 229 -12.93 -1.57 16.32
CA ALA A 229 -12.64 -2.01 17.67
C ALA A 229 -11.15 -1.81 18.05
N ALA A 230 -10.22 -2.01 17.12
CA ALA A 230 -8.80 -1.73 17.35
C ALA A 230 -8.50 -0.23 17.49
N ALA A 231 -9.14 0.62 16.66
CA ALA A 231 -9.00 2.08 16.70
C ALA A 231 -9.65 2.74 17.93
N GLU A 232 -10.59 2.05 18.57
CA GLU A 232 -11.12 2.41 19.88
C GLU A 232 -10.14 2.08 21.00
N LYS A 233 -9.26 1.09 20.83
CA LYS A 233 -8.26 0.67 21.83
C LYS A 233 -6.88 1.34 21.66
N THR A 234 -6.76 2.32 20.78
CA THR A 234 -5.47 2.98 20.49
C THR A 234 -4.85 3.61 21.75
N LEU A 235 -3.54 3.40 21.91
CA LEU A 235 -2.75 3.89 23.06
C LEU A 235 -2.67 5.43 23.17
N LEU A 236 -3.04 6.15 22.10
CA LEU A 236 -3.21 7.61 22.11
C LEU A 236 -4.48 8.08 22.83
N LYS A 237 -5.52 7.24 22.88
CA LYS A 237 -6.81 7.55 23.52
C LYS A 237 -6.91 6.95 24.92
N HIS A 238 -6.34 5.76 25.10
CA HIS A 238 -6.43 5.01 26.34
C HIS A 238 -5.05 4.60 26.84
N PRO A 239 -4.82 4.59 28.16
CA PRO A 239 -3.57 4.12 28.72
C PRO A 239 -3.37 2.62 28.44
N PRO A 240 -2.12 2.12 28.49
CA PRO A 240 -1.80 0.70 28.31
C PRO A 240 -2.63 -0.20 29.23
N SER A 241 -3.09 -1.34 28.69
CA SER A 241 -3.86 -2.34 29.43
C SER A 241 -3.05 -2.99 30.56
N ALA A 242 -3.68 -3.78 31.41
CA ALA A 242 -2.96 -4.50 32.48
C ALA A 242 -1.87 -5.43 31.91
N GLU A 243 -2.15 -6.11 30.80
CA GLU A 243 -1.16 -6.93 30.10
C GLU A 243 -0.03 -6.08 29.52
N ASP A 244 -0.35 -4.97 28.88
CA ASP A 244 0.65 -4.07 28.29
C ASP A 244 1.58 -3.49 29.34
N ARG A 245 1.05 -3.12 30.52
CA ARG A 245 1.87 -2.63 31.63
C ARG A 245 2.87 -3.67 32.13
N LEU A 246 2.50 -4.96 32.14
CA LEU A 246 3.43 -6.03 32.46
C LEU A 246 4.54 -6.14 31.41
N VAL A 247 4.20 -6.02 30.13
CA VAL A 247 5.20 -6.03 29.06
C VAL A 247 6.14 -4.83 29.15
N ILE A 248 5.62 -3.62 29.37
CA ILE A 248 6.43 -2.42 29.59
C ILE A 248 7.37 -2.64 30.78
N HIS A 249 6.86 -3.16 31.90
CA HIS A 249 7.67 -3.38 33.09
C HIS A 249 8.79 -4.42 32.84
N GLN A 250 8.49 -5.50 32.11
CA GLN A 250 9.50 -6.50 31.72
C GLN A 250 10.56 -5.91 30.80
N LEU A 251 10.17 -5.11 29.80
CA LEU A 251 11.10 -4.42 28.90
C LEU A 251 11.96 -3.42 29.66
N TRP A 252 11.39 -2.69 30.61
CA TRP A 252 12.11 -1.76 31.46
C TRP A 252 13.10 -2.51 32.37
N LEU A 253 12.70 -3.60 33.03
CA LEU A 253 13.60 -4.43 33.83
C LEU A 253 14.77 -4.98 32.98
N GLU A 254 14.50 -5.38 31.74
CA GLU A 254 15.54 -5.82 30.81
C GLU A 254 16.49 -4.67 30.45
N ALA A 255 15.96 -3.49 30.13
CA ALA A 255 16.76 -2.31 29.82
C ALA A 255 17.64 -1.85 31.00
N SER A 256 17.10 -1.90 32.22
CA SER A 256 17.78 -1.49 33.46
C SER A 256 19.01 -2.34 33.78
N LYS A 257 19.10 -3.59 33.30
CA LYS A 257 20.30 -4.44 33.48
C LYS A 257 21.55 -3.84 32.84
N TYR A 258 21.36 -3.00 31.83
CA TYR A 258 22.46 -2.43 31.06
C TYR A 258 22.72 -0.98 31.45
N GLN A 259 21.77 -0.27 32.08
CA GLN A 259 21.99 1.10 32.54
C GLN A 259 23.04 1.12 33.66
N ASN A 260 24.24 1.65 33.36
CA ASN A 260 25.29 1.88 34.36
C ASN A 260 25.14 3.26 35.01
N ASP A 261 25.59 3.42 36.27
CA ASP A 261 25.61 4.69 37.05
C ASP A 261 26.39 5.84 36.39
N THR A 262 27.16 5.57 35.33
CA THR A 262 27.79 6.60 34.50
C THR A 262 26.74 7.21 33.56
N CYS A 263 26.66 8.55 33.49
CA CYS A 263 25.74 9.34 32.66
C CYS A 263 25.83 9.12 31.12
N ARG A 264 25.87 7.88 30.65
CA ARG A 264 25.78 7.51 29.24
C ARG A 264 24.31 7.26 28.92
N LEU A 265 23.79 8.00 27.93
CA LEU A 265 22.42 7.84 27.43
C LEU A 265 22.14 6.43 26.87
N HIS A 266 23.20 5.70 26.47
CA HIS A 266 23.11 4.30 26.03
C HIS A 266 24.25 3.50 26.63
N ALA A 267 23.89 2.37 27.25
CA ALA A 267 24.85 1.35 27.57
C ALA A 267 25.05 0.37 26.41
N ASP A 268 26.19 -0.33 26.44
CA ASP A 268 26.52 -1.37 25.47
C ASP A 268 25.60 -2.57 25.67
N LEU A 269 24.75 -2.82 24.67
CA LEU A 269 23.88 -4.00 24.65
C LEU A 269 24.62 -5.22 24.10
N PRO A 270 24.18 -6.43 24.49
CA PRO A 270 24.58 -7.66 23.82
C PRO A 270 24.34 -7.61 22.30
N SER A 271 25.12 -8.37 21.54
CA SER A 271 25.08 -8.35 20.06
C SER A 271 23.73 -8.75 19.44
N ASP A 272 22.89 -9.46 20.20
CA ASP A 272 21.55 -9.90 19.82
C ASP A 272 20.47 -8.87 20.17
N MET A 273 20.82 -7.73 20.76
CA MET A 273 19.90 -6.66 21.12
C MET A 273 20.31 -5.33 20.48
N VAL A 274 19.33 -4.42 20.35
CA VAL A 274 19.59 -3.03 19.92
C VAL A 274 18.56 -2.09 20.54
N TRP A 275 19.00 -0.89 20.91
CA TRP A 275 18.10 0.15 21.38
C TRP A 275 17.18 0.63 20.26
N LEU A 276 15.89 0.80 20.55
CA LEU A 276 14.86 1.16 19.59
C LEU A 276 15.17 2.49 18.87
N ASP A 277 15.73 3.47 19.57
CA ASP A 277 16.10 4.77 19.02
C ASP A 277 17.32 4.72 18.07
N LYS A 278 18.20 3.71 18.21
CA LYS A 278 19.32 3.45 17.30
C LYS A 278 18.94 2.77 16.00
N THR A 279 17.67 2.42 15.84
CA THR A 279 17.15 1.79 14.62
C THR A 279 16.48 2.78 13.65
N LYS A 280 16.74 4.08 13.83
CA LYS A 280 16.17 5.13 12.98
C LYS A 280 16.98 5.33 11.70
N MET A 281 16.28 5.54 10.61
CA MET A 281 16.84 5.92 9.31
C MET A 281 15.92 6.97 8.68
N GLU A 282 16.49 8.05 8.16
CA GLU A 282 15.74 9.16 7.59
C GLU A 282 16.05 9.36 6.11
N SER A 283 15.05 9.85 5.38
CA SER A 283 15.18 10.34 4.01
C SER A 283 14.34 11.59 3.84
N VAL A 284 14.88 12.57 3.11
CA VAL A 284 14.19 13.84 2.80
C VAL A 284 14.10 13.98 1.29
N THR A 285 12.91 14.32 0.79
CA THR A 285 12.69 14.56 -0.64
C THR A 285 11.77 15.76 -0.85
N VAL A 286 11.92 16.42 -1.99
CA VAL A 286 11.01 17.47 -2.43
C VAL A 286 9.98 16.84 -3.37
N CYS A 287 8.72 17.22 -3.22
CA CYS A 287 7.60 16.75 -4.02
C CYS A 287 7.54 17.47 -5.38
N PHE A 288 7.73 16.75 -6.48
CA PHE A 288 7.74 17.36 -7.82
C PHE A 288 6.47 17.06 -8.64
N PRO A 289 6.16 17.88 -9.66
CA PRO A 289 4.97 17.67 -10.50
C PRO A 289 4.91 16.30 -11.18
N SER A 290 6.04 15.65 -11.44
CA SER A 290 6.09 14.30 -12.05
C SER A 290 5.49 13.21 -11.16
N GLU A 291 5.29 13.48 -9.88
CA GLU A 291 4.83 12.53 -8.85
C GLU A 291 3.36 12.76 -8.47
N ARG A 292 2.67 13.64 -9.21
CA ARG A 292 1.31 14.06 -8.93
C ARG A 292 0.26 13.10 -9.49
N ASN A 293 -0.95 13.17 -8.92
CA ASN A 293 -2.18 12.63 -9.47
C ASN A 293 -2.92 13.69 -10.31
N VAL A 294 -4.06 13.31 -10.90
CA VAL A 294 -4.96 14.22 -11.66
C VAL A 294 -5.55 15.38 -10.84
N GLN A 295 -5.40 15.38 -9.52
CA GLN A 295 -5.82 16.46 -8.61
C GLN A 295 -4.66 17.40 -8.23
N TYR A 296 -3.49 17.27 -8.86
CA TYR A 296 -2.30 18.06 -8.54
C TYR A 296 -1.80 17.87 -7.10
N LYS A 297 -2.09 16.70 -6.51
CA LYS A 297 -1.54 16.24 -5.23
C LYS A 297 -0.57 15.10 -5.46
N ILE A 298 0.35 14.87 -4.53
CA ILE A 298 1.29 13.75 -4.65
C ILE A 298 0.53 12.43 -4.57
N PHE A 299 0.84 11.55 -5.51
CA PHE A 299 0.16 10.29 -5.70
C PHE A 299 0.38 9.35 -4.51
N GLY A 300 -0.70 8.71 -4.03
CA GLY A 300 -0.65 7.79 -2.88
C GLY A 300 0.32 6.63 -3.11
N GLY A 301 0.29 6.04 -4.30
CA GLY A 301 1.22 4.98 -4.71
C GLY A 301 2.68 5.41 -4.71
N HIS A 302 2.97 6.69 -4.98
CA HIS A 302 4.33 7.22 -4.89
C HIS A 302 4.79 7.30 -3.42
N LEU A 303 3.94 7.79 -2.51
CA LEU A 303 4.26 7.81 -1.07
C LEU A 303 4.47 6.40 -0.51
N MET A 304 3.62 5.44 -0.89
CA MET A 304 3.79 4.03 -0.52
C MET A 304 5.13 3.47 -1.00
N ARG A 305 5.51 3.77 -2.25
CA ARG A 305 6.79 3.35 -2.82
C ARG A 305 7.97 3.88 -2.00
N LEU A 306 8.00 5.18 -1.72
CA LEU A 306 9.09 5.80 -0.95
C LEU A 306 9.20 5.20 0.45
N ALA A 307 8.06 5.02 1.14
CA ALA A 307 8.04 4.43 2.47
C ALA A 307 8.50 2.97 2.47
N CYS A 308 8.10 2.20 1.45
CA CYS A 308 8.50 0.81 1.25
C CYS A 308 10.01 0.69 0.98
N GLU A 309 10.55 1.53 0.09
CA GLU A 309 11.99 1.54 -0.22
C GLU A 309 12.84 1.91 1.01
N LEU A 310 12.42 2.89 1.81
CA LEU A 310 13.11 3.27 3.04
C LEU A 310 13.01 2.19 4.13
N SER A 311 11.83 1.57 4.31
CA SER A 311 11.66 0.51 5.31
C SER A 311 12.53 -0.71 5.02
N PHE A 312 12.67 -1.07 3.74
CA PHE A 312 13.58 -2.14 3.33
C PHE A 312 15.05 -1.79 3.50
N ALA A 313 15.45 -0.55 3.22
CA ALA A 313 16.81 -0.10 3.48
C ALA A 313 17.14 -0.23 4.98
N ASN A 314 16.26 0.27 5.85
CA ASN A 314 16.44 0.15 7.30
C ASN A 314 16.43 -1.31 7.78
N GLY A 315 15.47 -2.11 7.30
CA GLY A 315 15.40 -3.55 7.59
C GLY A 315 16.67 -4.28 7.18
N SER A 316 17.24 -3.96 6.01
CA SER A 316 18.47 -4.58 5.52
C SER A 316 19.68 -4.23 6.39
N VAL A 317 19.78 -2.97 6.83
CA VAL A 317 20.83 -2.54 7.78
C VAL A 317 20.64 -3.21 9.14
N PHE A 318 19.39 -3.33 9.59
CA PHE A 318 19.05 -3.93 10.88
C PHE A 318 19.39 -5.42 10.95
N THR A 319 19.12 -6.19 9.89
CA THR A 319 19.38 -7.63 9.83
C THR A 319 20.72 -8.01 9.21
N HIS A 320 21.44 -7.06 8.64
CA HIS A 320 22.65 -7.28 7.83
C HIS A 320 22.43 -8.30 6.71
N SER A 321 21.24 -8.28 6.10
CA SER A 321 20.82 -9.26 5.09
C SER A 321 19.74 -8.67 4.17
N CYS A 322 19.17 -9.47 3.27
CA CYS A 322 18.01 -9.09 2.48
C CYS A 322 16.73 -9.62 3.16
N PRO A 323 15.98 -8.79 3.92
CA PRO A 323 14.70 -9.20 4.48
C PRO A 323 13.65 -9.37 3.38
N SER A 324 12.69 -10.27 3.59
CA SER A 324 11.53 -10.44 2.73
C SER A 324 10.32 -9.74 3.35
N TYR A 325 9.52 -9.07 2.53
CA TYR A 325 8.27 -8.49 2.98
C TYR A 325 7.27 -9.61 3.32
N ALA A 326 6.54 -9.44 4.42
CA ALA A 326 5.44 -10.33 4.79
C ALA A 326 4.10 -9.65 4.55
N SER A 327 3.94 -8.42 5.07
CA SER A 327 2.73 -7.65 4.88
C SER A 327 2.93 -6.16 5.11
N LEU A 328 1.94 -5.36 4.71
CA LEU A 328 1.79 -3.95 5.08
C LEU A 328 0.50 -3.81 5.87
N ASP A 329 0.59 -3.28 7.09
CA ASP A 329 -0.60 -3.01 7.90
C ASP A 329 -1.43 -1.89 7.29
N ASP A 330 -2.67 -1.80 7.75
CA ASP A 330 -3.58 -0.80 7.28
C ASP A 330 -3.20 0.62 7.69
N PHE A 331 -3.50 1.55 6.79
CA PHE A 331 -3.27 2.96 6.98
C PHE A 331 -4.29 3.78 6.19
N SER A 332 -4.43 5.05 6.57
CA SER A 332 -5.30 5.99 5.88
C SER A 332 -4.54 7.25 5.51
N PHE A 333 -4.82 7.77 4.31
CA PHE A 333 -4.30 9.04 3.85
C PHE A 333 -5.02 10.17 4.56
N LYS A 334 -4.47 10.61 5.70
CA LYS A 334 -5.10 11.62 6.56
C LYS A 334 -5.20 12.99 5.88
N LYS A 335 -4.17 13.35 5.13
CA LYS A 335 -4.05 14.65 4.47
C LYS A 335 -3.40 14.51 3.09
N PRO A 336 -3.88 15.28 2.08
CA PRO A 336 -3.22 15.34 0.79
C PRO A 336 -1.87 16.05 0.91
N VAL A 337 -0.88 15.58 0.15
CA VAL A 337 0.45 16.21 0.06
C VAL A 337 0.50 17.07 -1.20
N ASN A 338 0.96 18.31 -1.06
CA ASN A 338 1.05 19.25 -2.17
C ASN A 338 2.36 19.09 -2.94
N ILE A 339 2.34 19.48 -4.20
CA ILE A 339 3.55 19.69 -4.99
C ILE A 339 4.35 20.85 -4.35
N GLY A 340 5.67 20.72 -4.32
CA GLY A 340 6.60 21.66 -3.68
C GLY A 340 6.77 21.43 -2.17
N SER A 341 5.97 20.56 -1.54
CA SER A 341 6.19 20.18 -0.15
C SER A 341 7.53 19.46 0.04
N ILE A 342 8.17 19.68 1.19
CA ILE A 342 9.34 18.91 1.62
C ILE A 342 8.83 17.74 2.48
N LEU A 343 9.08 16.52 2.06
CA LEU A 343 8.75 15.31 2.79
C LEU A 343 9.94 14.78 3.56
N ARG A 344 9.77 14.56 4.86
CA ARG A 344 10.70 13.78 5.69
C ARG A 344 10.06 12.44 6.02
N LEU A 345 10.70 11.37 5.56
CA LEU A 345 10.37 10.00 5.89
C LEU A 345 11.32 9.52 6.98
N THR A 346 10.78 9.14 8.14
CA THR A 346 11.56 8.54 9.25
C THR A 346 11.16 7.09 9.40
N SER A 347 12.05 6.18 9.05
CA SER A 347 11.90 4.74 9.28
C SER A 347 12.48 4.35 10.63
N GLN A 348 11.79 3.48 11.36
CA GLN A 348 12.24 2.96 12.66
C GLN A 348 11.76 1.53 12.86
N ILE A 349 12.62 0.65 13.38
CA ILE A 349 12.20 -0.70 13.79
C ILE A 349 11.45 -0.56 15.11
N VAL A 350 10.15 -0.85 15.12
CA VAL A 350 9.29 -0.63 16.29
C VAL A 350 9.04 -1.90 17.08
N TYR A 351 9.09 -3.06 16.44
CA TYR A 351 8.83 -4.35 17.07
C TYR A 351 9.66 -5.45 16.41
N SER A 352 10.06 -6.46 17.17
CA SER A 352 10.87 -7.59 16.69
C SER A 352 10.56 -8.87 17.46
N GLU A 353 10.46 -9.99 16.77
CA GLU A 353 10.34 -11.35 17.33
C GLU A 353 11.53 -12.19 16.80
N PRO A 354 12.68 -12.19 17.50
CA PRO A 354 13.86 -12.96 17.08
C PRO A 354 13.58 -14.44 16.83
N GLU A 355 12.71 -15.06 17.63
CA GLU A 355 12.35 -16.47 17.56
C GLU A 355 11.65 -16.82 16.24
N ASN A 356 10.79 -15.91 15.77
CA ASN A 356 10.08 -16.03 14.49
C ASN A 356 10.89 -15.46 13.32
N LYS A 357 12.04 -14.82 13.59
CA LYS A 357 12.82 -14.04 12.62
C LYS A 357 11.98 -12.99 11.90
N THR A 358 11.06 -12.35 12.62
CA THR A 358 10.19 -11.29 12.10
C THR A 358 10.44 -9.98 12.82
N PHE A 359 10.21 -8.88 12.11
CA PHE A 359 10.28 -7.55 12.69
C PHE A 359 9.36 -6.61 11.92
N GLN A 360 8.97 -5.52 12.58
CA GLN A 360 8.10 -4.50 12.05
C GLN A 360 8.83 -3.17 11.98
N VAL A 361 8.67 -2.49 10.85
CA VAL A 361 9.26 -1.19 10.56
C VAL A 361 8.15 -0.17 10.38
N ALA A 362 8.09 0.83 11.27
CA ALA A 362 7.23 1.99 11.07
C ALA A 362 7.94 3.00 10.17
N VAL A 363 7.23 3.59 9.21
CA VAL A 363 7.69 4.73 8.43
C VAL A 363 6.73 5.88 8.60
N PHE A 364 7.26 6.93 9.18
CA PHE A 364 6.58 8.17 9.51
C PHE A 364 6.80 9.19 8.40
N VAL A 365 5.73 9.69 7.78
CA VAL A 365 5.81 10.64 6.67
C VAL A 365 5.31 12.01 7.11
N ASP A 366 6.26 12.92 7.29
CA ASP A 366 6.03 14.28 7.71
C ASP A 366 6.19 15.25 6.53
N VAL A 367 5.26 16.20 6.40
CA VAL A 367 5.43 17.39 5.56
C VAL A 367 6.06 18.48 6.41
N ILE A 368 7.18 19.02 5.95
CA ILE A 368 7.86 20.16 6.56
C ILE A 368 7.37 21.43 5.86
N ASP A 369 6.76 22.32 6.64
CA ASP A 369 6.45 23.68 6.25
C ASP A 369 7.62 24.58 6.66
N ASN A 370 8.41 24.99 5.66
CA ASN A 370 9.58 25.85 5.86
C ASN A 370 9.21 27.31 6.17
N ILE A 371 8.00 27.76 5.82
CA ILE A 371 7.55 29.14 6.03
C ILE A 371 7.10 29.30 7.49
N ASN A 372 6.28 28.36 7.97
CA ASN A 372 5.72 28.41 9.32
C ASN A 372 6.54 27.63 10.35
N ASN A 373 7.67 27.03 9.94
CA ASN A 373 8.50 26.14 10.75
C ASN A 373 7.68 25.04 11.45
N ALA A 374 6.68 24.50 10.75
CA ALA A 374 5.77 23.50 11.25
C ALA A 374 6.09 22.14 10.59
N THR A 375 5.88 21.07 11.34
CA THR A 375 5.94 19.71 10.80
C THR A 375 4.59 19.06 11.03
N GLU A 376 4.04 18.47 9.98
CA GLU A 376 2.78 17.75 10.05
C GLU A 376 2.91 16.30 9.55
N ARG A 377 2.51 15.35 10.40
CA ARG A 377 2.40 13.93 10.04
C ARG A 377 1.21 13.68 9.12
N THR A 378 1.49 13.26 7.89
CA THR A 378 0.46 12.91 6.91
C THR A 378 0.08 11.44 6.98
N ASN A 379 1.08 10.56 7.05
CA ASN A 379 0.90 9.11 6.98
C ASN A 379 1.89 8.39 7.88
N THR A 380 1.47 7.22 8.38
CA THR A 380 2.37 6.26 9.02
C THR A 380 2.12 4.90 8.40
N PHE A 381 3.17 4.27 7.88
CA PHE A 381 3.13 2.92 7.32
C PHE A 381 3.79 1.94 8.28
N TYR A 382 3.27 0.73 8.40
CA TYR A 382 3.90 -0.33 9.19
C TYR A 382 4.14 -1.54 8.30
N PHE A 383 5.41 -1.77 7.97
CA PHE A 383 5.84 -2.89 7.13
C PHE A 383 6.31 -4.03 8.00
N ASN A 384 5.76 -5.22 7.78
CA ASN A 384 6.18 -6.44 8.45
C ASN A 384 7.15 -7.20 7.54
N PHE A 385 8.28 -7.62 8.10
CA PHE A 385 9.31 -8.36 7.41
C PHE A 385 9.56 -9.70 8.09
N CYS A 386 10.01 -10.67 7.29
CA CYS A 386 10.63 -11.89 7.76
C CYS A 386 12.06 -11.97 7.20
N CYS A 387 12.96 -12.55 7.97
CA CYS A 387 14.36 -12.67 7.58
C CYS A 387 14.88 -14.08 7.88
N PRO A 388 14.52 -15.09 7.08
CA PRO A 388 14.89 -16.49 7.36
C PRO A 388 16.41 -16.73 7.41
N SER A 389 17.17 -16.03 6.56
CA SER A 389 18.62 -16.18 6.39
C SER A 389 19.47 -15.33 7.33
N GLY A 390 18.91 -14.23 7.88
CA GLY A 390 19.63 -13.31 8.77
C GLY A 390 19.25 -13.48 10.24
N LYS A 391 19.99 -12.78 11.10
CA LYS A 391 19.67 -12.67 12.53
C LYS A 391 18.79 -11.45 12.76
N VAL A 392 17.66 -11.64 13.43
CA VAL A 392 16.81 -10.55 13.91
C VAL A 392 17.19 -10.27 15.35
N ARG A 393 17.63 -9.05 15.64
CA ARG A 393 17.96 -8.61 17.00
C ARG A 393 16.70 -8.25 17.76
N LYS A 394 16.71 -8.39 19.08
CA LYS A 394 15.63 -7.90 19.94
C LYS A 394 15.76 -6.39 20.08
N VAL A 395 14.70 -5.67 19.71
CA VAL A 395 14.61 -4.22 19.91
C VAL A 395 14.19 -3.93 21.34
N ILE A 396 14.98 -3.10 22.04
CA ILE A 396 14.74 -2.69 23.42
C ILE A 396 14.35 -1.21 23.46
N PRO A 397 13.11 -0.87 23.86
CA PRO A 397 12.72 0.52 24.08
C PRO A 397 13.43 1.12 25.29
N HIS A 398 13.86 2.38 25.19
CA HIS A 398 14.58 3.07 26.26
C HIS A 398 13.67 4.00 27.06
N ILE A 399 12.93 4.86 26.36
CA ILE A 399 12.03 5.84 26.97
C ILE A 399 10.56 5.42 26.85
N TYR A 400 9.68 6.08 27.60
CA TYR A 400 8.24 5.80 27.56
C TYR A 400 7.65 5.90 26.14
N GLU A 401 8.11 6.86 25.34
CA GLU A 401 7.67 6.98 23.94
C GLU A 401 8.05 5.74 23.10
N ASP A 402 9.24 5.19 23.30
CA ASP A 402 9.67 3.96 22.63
C ASP A 402 8.84 2.76 23.10
N MET A 403 8.47 2.71 24.38
CA MET A 403 7.59 1.69 24.92
C MET A 403 6.22 1.72 24.24
N MET A 404 5.67 2.93 24.00
CA MET A 404 4.41 3.08 23.28
C MET A 404 4.52 2.63 21.82
N LYS A 405 5.62 2.98 21.13
CA LYS A 405 5.88 2.50 19.76
C LYS A 405 6.01 0.98 19.70
N TYR A 406 6.69 0.39 20.67
CA TYR A 406 6.85 -1.06 20.77
C TYR A 406 5.52 -1.77 20.97
N LEU A 407 4.69 -1.28 21.89
CA LEU A 407 3.36 -1.84 22.13
C LEU A 407 2.44 -1.68 20.92
N GLU A 408 2.42 -0.50 20.30
CA GLU A 408 1.65 -0.26 19.07
C GLU A 408 2.08 -1.25 17.98
N GLY A 409 3.39 -1.45 17.79
CA GLY A 409 3.88 -2.42 16.82
C GLY A 409 3.51 -3.87 17.16
N ARG A 410 3.56 -4.23 18.44
CA ARG A 410 3.11 -5.55 18.94
C ARG A 410 1.61 -5.76 18.69
N HIS A 411 0.75 -4.79 19.02
CA HIS A 411 -0.69 -4.86 18.80
C HIS A 411 -1.01 -4.98 17.32
N ARG A 412 -0.36 -4.18 16.47
CA ARG A 412 -0.50 -4.26 15.02
C ARG A 412 -0.11 -5.61 14.45
N ALA A 413 1.03 -6.17 14.89
CA ALA A 413 1.46 -7.50 14.47
C ALA A 413 0.42 -8.59 14.85
N GLN A 414 -0.24 -8.46 16.00
CA GLN A 414 -1.32 -9.36 16.42
C GLN A 414 -2.59 -9.17 15.58
N THR A 415 -3.01 -7.92 15.35
CA THR A 415 -4.17 -7.59 14.51
C THR A 415 -3.97 -8.05 13.07
N GLY A 416 -2.77 -7.83 12.49
CA GLY A 416 -2.42 -8.30 11.16
C GLY A 416 -2.62 -9.81 10.99
N LYS A 417 -2.14 -10.61 11.96
CA LYS A 417 -2.36 -12.08 11.96
C LYS A 417 -3.85 -12.48 11.93
N ILE A 418 -4.73 -11.68 12.53
CA ILE A 418 -6.19 -11.91 12.50
C ILE A 418 -6.75 -11.51 11.12
N ILE A 419 -6.37 -10.35 10.60
CA ILE A 419 -6.85 -9.85 9.30
C ILE A 419 -6.40 -10.78 8.17
N SER A 420 -5.13 -11.23 8.14
CA SER A 420 -4.65 -12.17 7.12
C SER A 420 -5.46 -13.47 7.10
N LYS A 421 -5.90 -13.96 8.26
CA LYS A 421 -6.78 -15.14 8.34
C LYS A 421 -8.16 -14.88 7.71
N LEU A 422 -8.73 -13.70 7.92
CA LEU A 422 -10.00 -13.30 7.29
C LEU A 422 -9.85 -13.11 5.78
N GLN A 423 -8.78 -12.46 5.32
CA GLN A 423 -8.49 -12.28 3.89
C GLN A 423 -8.23 -13.60 3.16
N ASN A 424 -7.68 -14.60 3.84
CA ASN A 424 -7.56 -15.96 3.31
C ASN A 424 -8.92 -16.62 3.07
N ALA A 425 -9.95 -16.26 3.84
CA ALA A 425 -11.31 -16.77 3.64
C ALA A 425 -12.00 -16.15 2.41
N MET A 426 -11.60 -14.95 1.97
CA MET A 426 -12.14 -14.31 0.74
C MET A 426 -11.73 -15.02 -0.56
N GLN A 427 -10.86 -16.02 -0.47
CA GLN A 427 -10.24 -16.67 -1.64
C GLN A 427 -10.75 -18.09 -1.87
N LYS A 428 -11.41 -18.66 -0.87
CA LYS A 428 -12.13 -19.93 -0.94
C LYS A 428 -13.55 -19.66 -1.40
#